data_AF-A0A1Q3Y6L2-F1
#
_entry.id   AF-A0A1Q3Y6L2-F1
#
_cell.length_a   1.000
_cell.length_b   1.000
_cell.length_c   1.000
_cell.angle_alpha   90.00
_cell.angle_beta   90.00
_cell.angle_gamma   90.00
#
_symmetry.space_group_name_H-M   'P 1'
#
loop_
_entity.id
_entity.type
_entity.pdbx_description
1 polymer ?
#
loop_
_entity_poly.entity_id
_entity_poly.type
_entity_poly.pdbx_seq_one_letter_code
_entity_poly.pdbx_strand_id
1 'polypeptide(L)'
;MAAPLTLHWPHGGLPELDTPAAGVVAHIAERADTVALLKLIAEYSERGERVAVATTARTNAAKLLSSESTYPKGRKPAGVFDLLRRAQRAGYLEAAAYRGADRHQREAWYVTGKGRDFAGLPSETAGTAGSAGTYEEPAPVAPAAPTAGSAGSA
;
A
#
# COMPACT_ATOMS: atom_id res chain seq x y z
N MET A 1 32.83 -0.81 -12.60
CA MET A 1 33.80 0.21 -12.14
C MET A 1 33.13 1.56 -12.27
N ALA A 2 32.97 2.32 -11.18
CA ALA A 2 32.37 3.65 -11.23
C ALA A 2 33.42 4.68 -11.70
N ALA A 3 33.01 5.63 -12.54
CA ALA A 3 33.90 6.71 -12.99
C ALA A 3 34.29 7.63 -11.81
N PRO A 4 35.53 8.16 -11.78
CA PRO A 4 35.99 9.06 -10.72
C PRO A 4 35.20 10.37 -10.71
N LEU A 5 34.90 10.88 -9.50
CA LEU A 5 34.19 12.14 -9.28
C LEU A 5 35.17 13.32 -9.47
N THR A 6 34.85 14.23 -10.38
CA THR A 6 35.62 15.47 -10.60
C THR A 6 35.07 16.60 -9.72
N LEU A 7 35.93 17.15 -8.88
CA LEU A 7 35.65 18.31 -8.03
C LEU A 7 36.45 19.52 -8.55
N HIS A 8 35.81 20.69 -8.63
CA HIS A 8 36.48 21.94 -8.92
C HIS A 8 36.64 22.76 -7.64
N TRP A 9 37.78 23.44 -7.49
CA TRP A 9 38.07 24.27 -6.31
C TRP A 9 38.01 25.75 -6.69
N PRO A 10 36.92 26.47 -6.39
CA PRO A 10 36.90 27.91 -6.57
C PRO A 10 37.91 28.58 -5.62
N HIS A 11 38.51 29.69 -6.07
CA HIS A 11 39.63 30.33 -5.37
C HIS A 11 39.20 30.82 -3.97
N GLY A 12 39.70 30.15 -2.92
CA GLY A 12 39.38 30.45 -1.52
C GLY A 12 38.08 29.82 -0.99
N GLY A 13 37.44 28.93 -1.75
CA GLY A 13 36.16 28.30 -1.39
C GLY A 13 36.27 26.81 -1.01
N LEU A 14 35.11 26.23 -0.67
CA LEU A 14 34.94 24.78 -0.53
C LEU A 14 34.94 24.10 -1.91
N PRO A 15 35.36 22.83 -2.01
CA PRO A 15 35.30 22.08 -3.26
C PRO A 15 33.85 21.92 -3.73
N GLU A 16 33.60 22.25 -4.98
CA GLU A 16 32.32 22.14 -5.64
C GLU A 16 32.35 21.02 -6.71
N LEU A 17 31.21 20.40 -6.99
CA LEU A 17 31.12 19.31 -7.97
C LEU A 17 31.02 19.90 -9.38
N ASP A 18 31.88 19.42 -10.30
CA ASP A 18 31.99 19.97 -11.66
C ASP A 18 30.79 19.64 -12.57
N THR A 19 30.13 18.52 -12.30
CA THR A 19 28.89 18.11 -12.99
C THR A 19 27.70 18.27 -12.04
N PRO A 20 26.58 18.90 -12.44
CA PRO A 20 25.42 18.98 -11.57
C PRO A 20 24.94 17.57 -11.24
N ALA A 21 24.87 17.24 -9.94
CA ALA A 21 24.39 15.96 -9.41
C ALA A 21 22.87 15.75 -9.59
N ALA A 22 22.30 16.24 -10.70
CA ALA A 22 20.87 16.29 -10.97
C ALA A 22 20.18 14.93 -10.79
N GLY A 23 20.85 13.83 -11.19
CA GLY A 23 20.34 12.47 -11.03
C GLY A 23 20.24 12.02 -9.57
N VAL A 24 21.22 12.37 -8.73
CA VAL A 24 21.23 12.03 -7.30
C VAL A 24 20.16 12.83 -6.56
N VAL A 25 20.06 14.13 -6.85
CA VAL A 25 19.04 15.01 -6.27
C VAL A 25 17.63 14.53 -6.63
N ALA A 26 17.41 14.15 -7.90
CA ALA A 26 16.13 13.59 -8.34
C ALA A 26 15.78 12.29 -7.62
N HIS A 27 16.76 11.41 -7.40
CA HIS A 27 16.54 10.15 -6.66
C HIS A 27 16.23 10.38 -5.18
N ILE A 28 16.90 11.35 -4.54
CA ILE A 28 16.61 11.74 -3.15
C ILE A 28 15.20 12.31 -3.03
N ALA A 29 14.81 13.20 -3.95
CA ALA A 29 13.46 13.77 -3.98
C ALA A 29 12.41 12.68 -4.19
N GLU A 30 12.63 11.75 -5.13
CA GLU A 30 11.72 10.63 -5.37
C GLU A 30 11.56 9.74 -4.13
N ARG A 31 12.65 9.48 -3.41
CA ARG A 31 12.63 8.72 -2.16
C ARG A 31 11.83 9.46 -1.09
N ALA A 32 12.05 10.75 -0.91
CA ALA A 32 11.31 11.57 0.05
C ALA A 32 9.81 11.60 -0.27
N ASP A 33 9.44 11.77 -1.54
CA ASP A 33 8.06 11.76 -2.00
C ASP A 33 7.38 10.40 -1.79
N THR A 34 8.12 9.31 -2.02
CA THR A 34 7.62 7.95 -1.75
C THR A 34 7.35 7.78 -0.25
N VAL A 35 8.27 8.17 0.62
CA VAL A 35 8.08 8.11 2.08
C VAL A 35 6.87 8.93 2.52
N ALA A 36 6.71 10.15 1.99
CA ALA A 36 5.56 10.99 2.27
C ALA A 36 4.23 10.33 1.90
N LEU A 37 4.14 9.72 0.71
CA LEU A 37 2.95 9.00 0.27
C LEU A 37 2.65 7.79 1.15
N LEU A 38 3.66 7.00 1.54
CA LEU A 38 3.49 5.85 2.43
C LEU A 38 2.94 6.27 3.81
N LYS A 39 3.46 7.36 4.38
CA LYS A 39 2.97 7.91 5.65
C LYS A 39 1.50 8.31 5.57
N LEU A 40 1.12 9.04 4.54
CA LEU A 40 -0.27 9.46 4.35
C LEU A 40 -1.22 8.27 4.14
N ILE A 41 -0.82 7.26 3.36
CA ILE A 41 -1.66 6.07 3.14
C ILE A 41 -1.84 5.28 4.46
N ALA A 42 -0.78 5.16 5.27
CA ALA A 42 -0.85 4.51 6.57
C ALA A 42 -1.81 5.26 7.52
N GLU A 43 -1.67 6.58 7.62
CA GLU A 43 -2.51 7.43 8.47
C GLU A 43 -4.01 7.35 8.08
N TYR A 44 -4.31 7.44 6.78
CA TYR A 44 -5.69 7.29 6.30
C TYR A 44 -6.24 5.90 6.64
N SER A 45 -5.43 4.86 6.45
CA SER A 45 -5.83 3.48 6.77
C SER A 45 -6.12 3.30 8.26
N GLU A 46 -5.34 3.92 9.13
CA GLU A 46 -5.51 3.91 10.59
C GLU A 46 -6.78 4.68 11.02
N ARG A 47 -7.16 5.73 10.28
CA ARG A 47 -8.45 6.45 10.45
C ARG A 47 -9.65 5.69 9.87
N GLY A 48 -9.44 4.55 9.22
CA GLY A 48 -10.49 3.78 8.54
C GLY A 48 -10.86 4.32 7.15
N GLU A 49 -10.14 5.32 6.66
CA GLU A 49 -10.26 5.83 5.29
C GLU A 49 -9.38 5.02 4.34
N ARG A 50 -9.84 4.83 3.10
CA ARG A 50 -9.17 3.95 2.13
C ARG A 50 -8.80 4.71 0.86
N VAL A 51 -7.52 4.64 0.51
CA VAL A 51 -7.00 5.21 -0.73
C VAL A 51 -7.16 4.19 -1.85
N ALA A 52 -7.95 4.50 -2.87
CA ALA A 52 -8.24 3.57 -3.96
C ALA A 52 -7.02 3.35 -4.88
N VAL A 53 -6.90 2.11 -5.37
CA VAL A 53 -5.90 1.73 -6.39
C VAL A 53 -6.26 2.32 -7.76
N ALA A 54 -7.56 2.38 -8.07
CA ALA A 54 -8.07 2.90 -9.33
C ALA A 54 -7.74 4.39 -9.50
N THR A 55 -7.04 4.73 -10.58
CA THR A 55 -6.59 6.10 -10.89
C THR A 55 -7.73 7.05 -11.22
N THR A 56 -8.89 6.54 -11.61
CA THR A 56 -10.09 7.33 -11.94
C THR A 56 -11.01 7.58 -10.75
N ALA A 57 -10.85 6.83 -9.65
CA ALA A 57 -11.72 6.91 -8.49
C ALA A 57 -11.69 8.29 -7.83
N ARG A 58 -12.79 8.66 -7.14
CA ARG A 58 -12.84 9.89 -6.33
C ARG A 58 -11.86 9.84 -5.16
N THR A 59 -11.65 8.66 -4.59
CA THR A 59 -10.75 8.40 -3.46
C THR A 59 -9.35 7.97 -3.89
N ASN A 60 -8.93 8.30 -5.12
CA ASN A 60 -7.57 8.03 -5.58
C ASN A 60 -6.56 8.90 -4.80
N ALA A 61 -5.29 8.48 -4.78
CA ALA A 61 -4.25 9.17 -4.02
C ALA A 61 -4.06 10.66 -4.42
N ALA A 62 -4.11 10.98 -5.71
CA ALA A 62 -3.87 12.34 -6.19
C ALA A 62 -4.99 13.34 -5.80
N LYS A 63 -6.24 12.88 -5.69
CA LYS A 63 -7.38 13.71 -5.30
C LYS A 63 -7.56 13.75 -3.80
N LEU A 64 -7.40 12.61 -3.13
CA LEU A 64 -7.70 12.47 -1.70
C LEU A 64 -6.59 13.06 -0.83
N LEU A 65 -5.32 12.90 -1.23
CA LEU A 65 -4.17 13.28 -0.41
C LEU A 65 -3.59 14.66 -0.77
N SER A 66 -4.04 15.31 -1.85
CA SER A 66 -3.42 16.55 -2.33
C SER A 66 -3.66 17.77 -1.44
N SER A 67 -4.67 17.73 -0.56
CA SER A 67 -4.90 18.74 0.47
C SER A 67 -3.88 18.68 1.60
N GLU A 68 -3.25 17.52 1.80
CA GLU A 68 -2.40 17.28 2.96
C GLU A 68 -1.06 18.02 2.84
N SER A 69 -0.56 18.54 3.96
CA SER A 69 0.69 19.30 3.99
C SER A 69 1.90 18.47 3.58
N THR A 70 1.88 17.17 3.89
CA THR A 70 2.96 16.22 3.63
C THR A 70 2.94 15.71 2.19
N TYR A 71 1.90 16.02 1.40
CA TYR A 71 1.80 15.56 0.02
C TYR A 71 2.92 16.17 -0.85
N PRO A 72 3.51 15.40 -1.79
CA PRO A 72 4.55 15.91 -2.69
C PRO A 72 3.99 16.94 -3.69
N LYS A 73 4.00 18.21 -3.28
CA LYS A 73 3.49 19.35 -4.07
C LYS A 73 4.33 19.53 -5.34
N GLY A 74 3.65 19.90 -6.43
CA GLY A 74 4.30 20.14 -7.73
C GLY A 74 4.41 18.90 -8.62
N ARG A 75 4.03 17.70 -8.15
CA ARG A 75 3.91 16.52 -9.01
C ARG A 75 2.57 16.47 -9.74
N LYS A 76 2.61 16.04 -11.01
CA LYS A 76 1.40 15.69 -11.77
C LYS A 76 0.79 14.41 -11.21
N PRO A 77 -0.54 14.22 -11.27
CA PRO A 77 -1.21 13.01 -10.79
C PRO A 77 -0.61 11.71 -11.37
N ALA A 78 -0.24 11.69 -12.65
CA ALA A 78 0.43 10.55 -13.27
C ALA A 78 1.73 10.15 -12.56
N GLY A 79 2.58 11.13 -12.21
CA GLY A 79 3.83 10.87 -11.50
C GLY A 79 3.62 10.32 -10.08
N VAL A 80 2.52 10.67 -9.43
CA VAL A 80 2.14 10.10 -8.13
C VAL A 80 1.73 8.63 -8.30
N PHE A 81 0.97 8.29 -9.33
CA PHE A 81 0.63 6.91 -9.61
C PHE A 81 1.85 6.06 -10.01
N ASP A 82 2.79 6.63 -10.75
CA ASP A 82 4.05 5.98 -11.07
C ASP A 82 4.87 5.67 -9.82
N LEU A 83 4.94 6.61 -8.87
CA LEU A 83 5.57 6.41 -7.57
C LEU A 83 4.91 5.27 -6.80
N LEU A 84 3.58 5.25 -6.72
CA LEU A 84 2.84 4.18 -6.04
C LEU A 84 3.07 2.82 -6.70
N ARG A 85 3.12 2.76 -8.03
CA ARG A 85 3.45 1.52 -8.76
C ARG A 85 4.88 1.06 -8.52
N ARG A 86 5.84 1.97 -8.42
CA ARG A 86 7.23 1.63 -8.04
C ARG A 86 7.29 1.13 -6.60
N ALA A 87 6.61 1.78 -5.67
CA ALA A 87 6.51 1.36 -4.28
C ALA A 87 5.85 -0.02 -4.15
N GLN A 88 4.82 -0.30 -4.95
CA GLN A 88 4.21 -1.63 -5.04
C GLN A 88 5.23 -2.68 -5.52
N ARG A 89 5.94 -2.43 -6.62
CA ARG A 89 6.98 -3.36 -7.12
C ARG A 89 8.13 -3.57 -6.12
N ALA A 90 8.44 -2.55 -5.33
CA ALA A 90 9.42 -2.65 -4.25
C ALA A 90 8.90 -3.40 -3.00
N GLY A 91 7.60 -3.71 -2.95
CA GLY A 91 6.95 -4.41 -1.85
C GLY A 91 6.64 -3.52 -0.64
N TYR A 92 6.62 -2.19 -0.82
CA TYR A 92 6.23 -1.24 0.24
C TYR A 92 4.71 -1.05 0.31
N LEU A 93 4.01 -1.32 -0.79
CA LEU A 93 2.56 -1.24 -0.91
C LEU A 93 2.01 -2.52 -1.51
N GLU A 94 0.79 -2.84 -1.13
CA GLU A 94 -0.02 -3.87 -1.77
C GLU A 94 -1.44 -3.37 -2.05
N ALA A 95 -2.08 -3.97 -3.04
CA ALA A 95 -3.49 -3.75 -3.31
C ALA A 95 -4.28 -4.81 -2.54
N ALA A 96 -5.05 -4.38 -1.54
CA ALA A 96 -5.90 -5.29 -0.79
C ALA A 96 -7.38 -5.04 -1.11
N ALA A 97 -8.12 -6.13 -1.29
CA ALA A 97 -9.55 -6.08 -1.48
C ALA A 97 -10.25 -5.79 -0.15
N TYR A 98 -11.24 -4.89 -0.18
CA TYR A 98 -12.15 -4.62 0.91
C TYR A 98 -13.59 -4.59 0.39
N ARG A 99 -14.56 -4.82 1.26
CA ARG A 99 -15.99 -4.63 0.95
C ARG A 99 -16.46 -3.31 1.52
N GLY A 100 -17.02 -2.47 0.66
CA GLY A 100 -17.70 -1.25 1.09
C GLY A 100 -19.04 -1.54 1.77
N ALA A 101 -19.72 -0.52 2.28
CA ALA A 101 -21.07 -0.63 2.83
C ALA A 101 -22.08 -1.22 1.81
N ASP A 102 -21.88 -0.90 0.54
CA ASP A 102 -22.61 -1.43 -0.63
C ASP A 102 -22.23 -2.88 -0.99
N ARG A 103 -21.41 -3.54 -0.16
CA ARG A 103 -20.88 -4.91 -0.30
C ARG A 103 -20.12 -5.23 -1.58
N HIS A 104 -20.01 -4.30 -2.52
CA HIS A 104 -19.15 -4.40 -3.67
C HIS A 104 -17.67 -4.51 -3.27
N GLN A 105 -16.97 -5.42 -3.93
CA GLN A 105 -15.53 -5.60 -3.77
C GLN A 105 -14.82 -4.39 -4.37
N ARG A 106 -13.89 -3.82 -3.61
CA ARG A 106 -13.09 -2.66 -4.00
C ARG A 106 -11.65 -2.90 -3.59
N GLU A 107 -10.72 -2.23 -4.26
CA GLU A 107 -9.29 -2.32 -3.93
C GLU A 107 -8.80 -1.01 -3.33
N ALA A 108 -7.99 -1.12 -2.28
CA ALA A 108 -7.30 -0.01 -1.67
C ALA A 108 -5.81 -0.32 -1.50
N TRP A 109 -5.00 0.74 -1.48
CA TRP A 109 -3.59 0.63 -1.11
C TRP A 109 -3.46 0.34 0.39
N TYR A 110 -2.63 -0.63 0.72
CA TYR A 110 -2.19 -0.94 2.07
C TYR A 110 -0.68 -0.89 2.16
N VAL A 111 -0.16 -0.29 3.23
CA VAL A 111 1.28 -0.20 3.50
C VAL A 111 1.71 -1.47 4.20
N THR A 112 2.64 -2.20 3.59
CA THR A 112 3.17 -3.45 4.16
C THR A 112 4.10 -3.16 5.34
N GLY A 113 4.46 -4.17 6.13
CA GLY A 113 5.49 -4.04 7.17
C GLY A 113 6.80 -3.46 6.63
N LYS A 114 7.26 -3.96 5.48
CA LYS A 114 8.43 -3.43 4.76
C LYS A 114 8.27 -1.96 4.37
N GLY A 115 7.07 -1.56 3.95
CA GLY A 115 6.75 -0.16 3.64
C GLY A 115 6.77 0.73 4.87
N ARG A 116 6.28 0.25 6.01
CA ARG A 116 6.35 0.95 7.30
C ARG A 116 7.80 1.15 7.74
N ASP A 117 8.63 0.11 7.67
CA ASP A 117 10.06 0.20 7.99
C ASP A 117 10.78 1.21 7.09
N PHE A 118 10.51 1.16 5.78
CA PHE A 118 11.10 2.10 4.81
C PHE A 118 10.69 3.56 5.08
N ALA A 119 9.46 3.78 5.54
CA ALA A 119 8.93 5.10 5.89
C ALA A 119 9.32 5.57 7.30
N GLY A 120 9.97 4.72 8.10
CA GLY A 120 10.27 4.99 9.52
C GLY A 120 9.00 5.09 10.37
N LEU A 121 7.93 4.38 9.98
CA LEU A 121 6.70 4.26 10.75
C LEU A 121 6.86 3.13 11.78
N PRO A 122 6.19 3.20 12.93
CA PRO A 122 6.12 2.06 13.83
C PRO A 122 5.51 0.86 13.09
N SER A 123 6.08 -0.33 13.31
CA SER A 123 5.49 -1.56 12.80
C SER A 123 4.03 -1.61 13.25
N GLU A 124 3.17 -2.07 12.33
CA GLU A 124 1.76 -2.21 12.62
C GLU A 124 1.63 -3.14 13.83
N THR A 125 1.30 -2.58 14.99
CA THR A 125 0.82 -3.41 16.09
C THR A 125 -0.49 -3.98 15.56
N ALA A 126 -0.51 -5.29 15.31
CA ALA A 126 -1.63 -5.99 14.71
C ALA A 126 -2.92 -5.68 15.47
N GLY A 127 -3.63 -4.64 15.04
CA GLY A 127 -5.02 -4.44 15.34
C GLY A 127 -5.75 -5.49 14.53
N THR A 128 -6.02 -6.63 15.15
CA THR A 128 -6.95 -7.64 14.64
C THR A 128 -8.27 -6.96 14.32
N ALA A 129 -8.46 -6.55 13.06
CA ALA A 129 -9.77 -6.31 12.50
C ALA A 129 -10.32 -7.68 12.09
N GLY A 130 -11.07 -8.29 13.00
CA GLY A 130 -11.65 -9.61 12.84
C GLY A 130 -12.55 -9.74 11.61
N SER A 131 -12.29 -10.77 10.81
CA SER A 131 -13.25 -11.84 10.55
C SER A 131 -12.49 -12.94 9.84
N ALA A 132 -11.90 -13.83 10.64
CA ALA A 132 -11.83 -15.22 10.25
C ALA A 132 -13.28 -15.68 10.11
N GLY A 133 -13.79 -15.67 8.88
CA GLY A 133 -14.91 -16.53 8.53
C GLY A 133 -14.37 -17.96 8.59
N THR A 134 -14.33 -18.52 9.80
CA THR A 134 -14.33 -19.97 9.98
C THR A 134 -15.55 -20.45 9.22
N TYR A 135 -15.35 -20.98 8.02
CA TYR A 135 -16.29 -21.93 7.51
C TYR A 135 -16.12 -23.14 8.42
N GLU A 136 -17.05 -23.29 9.35
CA GLU A 136 -17.29 -24.58 9.95
C GLU A 136 -17.75 -25.45 8.79
N GLU A 137 -16.86 -26.32 8.31
CA GLU A 137 -17.20 -27.37 7.35
C GLU A 137 -18.33 -28.18 7.98
N PRO A 138 -19.57 -28.14 7.44
CA PRO A 138 -20.60 -29.00 7.98
C PRO A 138 -20.19 -30.44 7.72
N ALA A 139 -20.06 -31.21 8.80
CA ALA A 139 -19.81 -32.65 8.75
C ALA A 139 -20.74 -33.33 7.74
N PRO A 140 -20.27 -34.32 6.95
CA PRO A 140 -21.13 -35.04 6.04
C PRO A 140 -22.22 -35.76 6.83
N VAL A 141 -23.45 -35.29 6.71
CA VAL A 141 -24.63 -36.02 7.16
C VAL A 141 -24.68 -37.34 6.41
N ALA A 142 -24.40 -38.43 7.13
CA ALA A 142 -24.62 -39.78 6.66
C ALA A 142 -26.12 -39.97 6.32
N PRO A 143 -26.48 -40.55 5.17
CA PRO A 143 -27.87 -40.83 4.86
C PRO A 143 -28.42 -41.87 5.85
N ALA A 144 -29.55 -41.53 6.47
CA ALA A 144 -30.30 -42.41 7.36
C ALA A 144 -30.76 -43.67 6.60
N ALA A 145 -30.52 -44.83 7.22
CA ALA A 145 -30.99 -46.12 6.73
C ALA A 145 -32.53 -46.19 6.76
N PRO A 146 -33.19 -46.82 5.77
CA PRO A 146 -34.62 -47.09 5.86
C PRO A 146 -34.91 -48.15 6.93
N THR A 147 -35.83 -47.82 7.83
CA THR A 147 -36.37 -48.72 8.86
C THR A 147 -37.06 -49.94 8.26
N ALA A 148 -36.73 -51.12 8.79
CA ALA A 148 -37.33 -52.40 8.47
C ALA A 148 -38.83 -52.42 8.79
N GLY A 149 -39.65 -52.83 7.81
CA GLY A 149 -41.02 -53.25 8.05
C GLY A 149 -41.06 -54.63 8.69
N SER A 150 -41.81 -54.79 9.78
CA SER A 150 -42.06 -56.08 10.41
C SER A 150 -43.56 -56.36 10.47
N ALA A 151 -43.89 -57.52 9.88
CA ALA A 151 -44.88 -58.54 10.27
C ALA A 151 -46.36 -58.17 10.44
N GLY A 152 -47.20 -59.03 9.85
CA GLY A 152 -48.66 -58.96 9.91
C GLY A 152 -49.26 -59.47 11.23
N SER A 153 -50.58 -59.34 11.32
CA SER A 153 -51.51 -60.31 11.92
C SER A 153 -52.94 -59.80 11.75
N ALA A 154 -53.77 -60.57 11.03
CA ALA A 154 -55.17 -60.92 11.33
C ALA A 154 -55.67 -61.90 10.25
#